data_AF-A0A9Y4N6W5-F1
#
_entry.id   AF-A0A9Y4N6W5-F1
#
_cell.length_a   1.000
_cell.length_b   1.000
_cell.length_c   1.000
_cell.angle_alpha   90.00
_cell.angle_beta   90.00
_cell.angle_gamma   90.00
#
_symmetry.space_group_name_H-M   'P 1'
#
loop_
_entity.id
_entity.type
_entity.pdbx_description
1 polymer ?
#
loop_
_entity_poly.entity_id
_entity_poly.type
_entity_poly.pdbx_seq_one_letter_code
_entity_poly.pdbx_strand_id
1 'polypeptide(L)'
;MRTTAVAMVMLCVMMVHADVKPQRDFNLQKFAGKWYRVGLAYDSPRFVPYRDKLKASMGMITPLTNGNVNLTMWDATPLGCVSKLYQYERTSVPGQFTYFSTREF
;
A
#
# COMPACT_ATOMS: atom_id res chain seq x y z
N MET A 1 33.64 22.91 2.22
CA MET A 1 32.84 23.19 0.99
C MET A 1 32.44 21.92 0.21
N ARG A 2 33.35 20.96 -0.07
CA ARG A 2 32.98 19.72 -0.81
C ARG A 2 32.07 18.77 -0.02
N THR A 3 32.37 18.50 1.25
CA THR A 3 31.59 17.59 2.11
C THR A 3 30.20 18.13 2.44
N THR A 4 30.08 19.43 2.70
CA THR A 4 28.81 20.13 2.95
C THR A 4 27.88 20.09 1.73
N ALA A 5 28.43 20.22 0.52
CA ALA A 5 27.65 20.13 -0.71
C ALA A 5 27.11 18.70 -0.94
N VAL A 6 27.95 17.68 -0.73
CA VAL A 6 27.54 16.27 -0.85
C VAL A 6 26.46 15.90 0.17
N ALA A 7 26.60 16.34 1.43
CA ALA A 7 25.60 16.10 2.46
C ALA A 7 24.24 16.75 2.12
N MET A 8 24.26 17.97 1.58
CA MET A 8 23.03 18.66 1.19
C MET A 8 22.33 17.99 0.00
N VAL A 9 23.10 17.54 -1.00
CA VAL A 9 22.55 16.78 -2.14
C VAL A 9 21.92 15.47 -1.66
N MET A 10 22.58 14.71 -0.77
CA MET A 10 21.98 13.49 -0.21
C MET A 10 20.69 13.77 0.56
N LEU A 11 20.63 14.85 1.35
CA LEU A 11 19.41 15.26 2.04
C LEU A 11 18.28 15.60 1.05
N CYS A 12 18.59 16.33 -0.02
CA CYS A 12 17.62 16.68 -1.06
C CYS A 12 17.08 15.44 -1.80
N VAL A 13 17.94 14.47 -2.11
CA VAL A 13 17.54 13.21 -2.76
C VAL A 13 16.60 12.39 -1.86
N MET A 14 16.83 12.38 -0.54
CA MET A 14 15.93 11.71 0.41
C MET A 14 14.54 12.38 0.52
N MET A 15 14.42 13.64 0.12
CA MET A 15 13.14 14.37 0.14
C MET A 15 12.32 14.22 -1.15
N VAL A 16 12.88 13.62 -2.21
CA VAL A 16 12.15 13.37 -3.45
C VAL A 16 11.19 12.20 -3.25
N HIS A 17 9.95 12.53 -2.89
CA HIS A 17 8.84 11.58 -2.91
C HIS A 17 8.27 11.52 -4.34
N ALA A 18 7.81 10.35 -4.75
CA ALA A 18 7.12 10.23 -6.04
C ALA A 18 5.85 11.11 -6.04
N ASP A 19 5.63 11.86 -7.13
CA ASP A 19 4.40 12.65 -7.33
C ASP A 19 3.24 11.72 -7.71
N VAL A 20 2.71 11.01 -6.71
CA VAL A 20 1.55 10.12 -6.85
C VAL A 20 0.30 10.86 -6.41
N LYS A 21 -0.53 11.25 -7.37
CA LYS A 21 -1.77 11.99 -7.11
C LYS A 21 -2.94 11.04 -6.86
N PRO A 22 -3.75 11.26 -5.81
CA PRO A 22 -4.99 10.52 -5.62
C PRO A 22 -5.94 10.67 -6.81
N GLN A 23 -6.80 9.67 -7.02
CA GLN A 23 -7.84 9.72 -8.05
C GLN A 23 -8.71 10.96 -7.87
N ARG A 24 -8.86 11.73 -8.95
CA ARG A 24 -9.76 12.90 -8.95
C ARG A 24 -11.20 12.45 -8.66
N ASP A 25 -11.89 13.22 -7.82
CA ASP A 25 -13.29 13.00 -7.44
C ASP A 25 -13.52 11.59 -6.84
N PHE A 26 -12.52 11.09 -6.08
CA PHE A 26 -12.58 9.76 -5.46
C PHE A 26 -13.85 9.60 -4.60
N ASN A 27 -14.58 8.53 -4.86
CA ASN A 27 -15.79 8.17 -4.11
C ASN A 27 -15.60 6.80 -3.46
N LEU A 28 -15.40 6.80 -2.14
CA LEU A 28 -15.14 5.58 -1.38
C LEU A 28 -16.29 4.55 -1.49
N GLN A 29 -17.54 5.01 -1.56
CA GLN A 29 -18.69 4.10 -1.67
C GLN A 29 -18.72 3.40 -3.03
N LYS A 30 -18.31 4.09 -4.11
CA LYS A 30 -18.14 3.47 -5.44
C LYS A 30 -16.92 2.55 -5.52
N PHE A 31 -15.91 2.80 -4.70
CA PHE A 31 -14.68 1.99 -4.64
C PHE A 31 -14.82 0.74 -3.75
N ALA A 32 -15.81 0.73 -2.86
CA ALA A 32 -16.10 -0.39 -1.97
C ALA A 32 -16.43 -1.68 -2.72
N GLY A 33 -16.27 -2.82 -2.03
CA GLY A 33 -16.60 -4.14 -2.55
C GLY A 33 -15.39 -4.96 -2.96
N LYS A 34 -15.63 -5.92 -3.86
CA LYS A 34 -14.68 -6.97 -4.21
C LYS A 34 -13.68 -6.49 -5.27
N TRP A 35 -12.41 -6.72 -5.00
CA TRP A 35 -11.30 -6.45 -5.90
C TRP A 35 -10.41 -7.68 -6.09
N TYR A 36 -9.68 -7.73 -7.19
CA TYR A 36 -8.66 -8.76 -7.44
C TYR A 36 -7.30 -8.09 -7.60
N ARG A 37 -6.30 -8.54 -6.83
CA ARG A 37 -4.91 -8.17 -7.04
C ARG A 37 -4.34 -9.06 -8.13
N VAL A 38 -4.26 -8.52 -9.34
CA VAL A 38 -3.76 -9.21 -10.54
C VAL A 38 -2.29 -8.92 -10.84
N GLY A 39 -1.69 -7.90 -10.21
CA GLY A 39 -0.29 -7.55 -10.37
C GLY A 39 0.24 -6.78 -9.15
N LEU A 40 1.58 -6.76 -9.00
CA LEU A 40 2.28 -6.04 -7.94
C LEU A 40 3.63 -5.57 -8.45
N ALA A 41 3.95 -4.29 -8.23
CA ALA A 41 5.27 -3.71 -8.44
C ALA A 41 5.82 -3.25 -7.09
N TYR A 42 7.07 -3.58 -6.79
CA TYR A 42 7.71 -3.27 -5.51
C TYR A 42 9.22 -3.16 -5.71
N ASP A 43 9.84 -2.17 -5.06
CA ASP A 43 11.25 -1.79 -5.23
C ASP A 43 12.18 -2.38 -4.17
N SER A 44 11.65 -2.91 -3.07
CA SER A 44 12.46 -3.53 -2.02
C SER A 44 13.17 -4.79 -2.53
N PRO A 45 14.51 -4.89 -2.40
CA PRO A 45 15.26 -6.11 -2.72
C PRO A 45 14.79 -7.33 -1.92
N ARG A 46 14.26 -7.12 -0.71
CA ARG A 46 13.72 -8.19 0.14
C ARG A 46 12.53 -8.91 -0.50
N PHE A 47 11.88 -8.29 -1.48
CA PHE A 47 10.74 -8.87 -2.18
C PHE A 47 11.13 -9.74 -3.38
N VAL A 48 12.37 -9.64 -3.88
CA VAL A 48 12.85 -10.41 -5.04
C VAL A 48 12.58 -11.92 -4.89
N PRO A 49 12.82 -12.57 -3.72
CA PRO A 49 12.55 -14.00 -3.53
C PRO A 49 11.07 -14.42 -3.49
N TYR A 50 10.15 -13.46 -3.65
CA TYR A 50 8.69 -13.68 -3.60
C TYR A 50 7.99 -13.40 -4.93
N ARG A 51 8.71 -12.93 -5.96
CA ARG A 51 8.13 -12.53 -7.25
C ARG A 51 7.38 -13.67 -7.95
N ASP A 52 7.96 -14.86 -7.93
CA ASP A 52 7.41 -16.10 -8.48
C ASP A 52 6.33 -16.75 -7.60
N LYS A 53 6.24 -16.33 -6.33
CA LYS A 53 5.27 -16.82 -5.35
C LYS A 53 3.98 -16.00 -5.34
N LEU A 54 3.95 -14.87 -6.04
CA LEU A 54 2.74 -14.06 -6.17
C LEU A 54 1.69 -14.78 -7.01
N LYS A 55 0.54 -15.02 -6.40
CA LYS A 55 -0.67 -15.49 -7.08
C LYS A 55 -1.71 -14.37 -7.09
N ALA A 56 -2.60 -14.42 -8.08
CA ALA A 56 -3.79 -13.59 -8.07
C ALA A 56 -4.55 -13.82 -6.75
N SER A 57 -4.90 -12.75 -6.06
CA SER A 57 -5.64 -12.80 -4.80
C SER A 57 -6.84 -11.89 -4.82
N MET A 58 -7.78 -12.13 -3.90
CA MET A 58 -9.03 -11.38 -3.81
C MET A 58 -9.01 -10.53 -2.55
N GLY A 59 -9.59 -9.33 -2.65
CA GLY A 59 -9.75 -8.38 -1.57
C GLY A 59 -11.20 -7.92 -1.44
N MET A 60 -11.60 -7.57 -0.23
CA MET A 60 -12.86 -6.89 0.06
C MET A 60 -12.57 -5.56 0.74
N ILE A 61 -13.02 -4.47 0.12
CA ILE A 61 -12.90 -3.11 0.63
C ILE A 61 -14.20 -2.74 1.34
N THR A 62 -14.11 -2.52 2.65
CA THR A 62 -15.25 -2.19 3.50
C THR A 62 -15.05 -0.81 4.14
N PRO A 63 -15.79 0.21 3.68
CA PRO A 63 -15.80 1.53 4.32
C PRO A 63 -16.34 1.46 5.75
N LEU A 64 -15.74 2.21 6.66
CA LEU A 64 -16.20 2.38 8.03
C LEU A 64 -16.91 3.74 8.20
N THR A 65 -17.74 3.85 9.23
CA THR A 65 -18.54 5.08 9.49
C THR A 65 -17.69 6.31 9.77
N ASN A 66 -16.48 6.11 10.30
CA ASN A 66 -15.51 7.18 10.56
C ASN A 66 -14.69 7.57 9.31
N GLY A 67 -14.95 6.94 8.16
CA GLY A 67 -14.24 7.15 6.89
C GLY A 67 -12.96 6.31 6.70
N ASN A 68 -12.54 5.54 7.72
CA ASN A 68 -11.48 4.55 7.58
C ASN A 68 -11.94 3.38 6.70
N VAL A 69 -11.00 2.52 6.31
CA VAL A 69 -11.26 1.40 5.41
C VAL A 69 -10.64 0.12 5.96
N ASN A 70 -11.43 -0.94 6.00
CA ASN A 70 -10.90 -2.29 6.17
C ASN A 70 -10.69 -2.93 4.79
N LEU A 71 -9.50 -3.46 4.56
CA LEU A 71 -9.21 -4.33 3.42
C LEU A 71 -8.93 -5.73 3.95
N THR A 72 -9.84 -6.66 3.67
CA THR A 72 -9.58 -8.08 3.92
C THR A 72 -9.05 -8.70 2.63
N MET A 73 -7.86 -9.27 2.67
CA MET A 73 -7.25 -10.01 1.56
C MET A 73 -7.30 -11.51 1.82
N TRP A 74 -7.54 -12.29 0.79
CA TRP A 74 -7.43 -13.75 0.78
C TRP A 74 -6.38 -14.20 -0.21
N ASP A 75 -5.30 -14.78 0.28
CA ASP A 75 -4.17 -15.25 -0.51
C ASP A 75 -4.12 -16.79 -0.50
N ALA A 76 -3.88 -17.39 -1.67
CA ALA A 76 -3.69 -18.84 -1.79
C ALA A 76 -2.24 -19.22 -1.47
N THR A 77 -2.05 -20.09 -0.47
CA THR A 77 -0.74 -20.65 -0.09
C THR A 77 -0.73 -22.16 -0.33
N PRO A 78 0.44 -22.82 -0.34
CA PRO A 78 0.51 -24.28 -0.40
C PRO A 78 -0.23 -25.01 0.73
N LEU A 79 -0.43 -24.34 1.87
CA LEU A 79 -1.13 -24.90 3.04
C LEU A 79 -2.64 -24.58 3.05
N GLY A 80 -3.13 -23.85 2.06
CA GLY A 80 -4.52 -23.41 1.96
C GLY A 80 -4.69 -21.90 1.84
N CYS A 81 -5.93 -21.44 1.95
CA CYS A 81 -6.29 -20.04 1.88
C CYS A 81 -6.00 -19.35 3.22
N VAL A 82 -5.25 -18.25 3.19
CA VAL A 82 -5.00 -17.41 4.37
C VAL A 82 -5.69 -16.07 4.18
N SER A 83 -6.24 -15.51 5.26
CA SER A 83 -6.84 -14.18 5.25
C SER A 83 -6.00 -13.19 6.05
N LYS A 84 -5.96 -11.94 5.58
CA LYS A 84 -5.22 -10.84 6.20
C LYS A 84 -6.10 -9.58 6.20
N LEU A 85 -6.32 -9.02 7.38
CA LEU A 85 -7.01 -7.75 7.54
C LEU A 85 -5.98 -6.61 7.57
N TYR A 86 -6.20 -5.59 6.75
CA TYR A 86 -5.48 -4.34 6.76
C TYR A 86 -6.44 -3.23 7.16
N GLN A 87 -6.04 -2.41 8.13
CA GLN A 87 -6.83 -1.28 8.62
C GLN A 87 -6.19 0.01 8.12
N TYR A 88 -6.88 0.67 7.22
CA TYR A 88 -6.45 1.92 6.60
C TYR A 88 -7.15 3.09 7.25
N GLU A 89 -6.38 4.04 7.75
CA GLU A 89 -6.88 5.27 8.34
C GLU A 89 -7.06 6.33 7.27
N ARG A 90 -8.17 7.07 7.34
CA ARG A 90 -8.41 8.16 6.41
C ARG A 90 -7.46 9.31 6.65
N THR A 91 -7.13 10.02 5.58
CA THR A 91 -6.46 11.33 5.66
C THR A 91 -7.44 12.46 5.38
N SER A 92 -6.96 13.71 5.37
CA SER A 92 -7.72 14.86 4.88
C SER A 92 -7.91 14.85 3.36
N VAL A 93 -7.15 14.03 2.62
CA VAL A 93 -7.19 13.97 1.16
C VAL A 93 -8.00 12.74 0.69
N PRO A 94 -9.11 12.91 -0.06
CA PRO A 94 -9.89 11.78 -0.57
C PRO A 94 -9.05 10.83 -1.43
N GLY A 95 -9.21 9.52 -1.19
CA GLY A 95 -8.46 8.48 -1.92
C GLY A 95 -7.05 8.22 -1.38
N GLN A 96 -6.61 8.98 -0.37
CA GLN A 96 -5.35 8.73 0.33
C GLN A 96 -5.61 8.20 1.75
N PHE A 97 -4.91 7.12 2.09
CA PHE A 97 -5.01 6.45 3.37
C PHE A 97 -3.63 6.15 3.95
N THR A 98 -3.54 6.04 5.27
CA THR A 98 -2.36 5.59 5.99
C THR A 98 -2.58 4.17 6.51
N TYR A 99 -1.50 3.38 6.58
CA TYR A 99 -1.52 2.04 7.14
C TYR A 99 -0.27 1.85 7.99
N PHE A 100 -0.46 1.37 9.22
CA PHE A 100 0.63 0.98 10.09
C PHE A 100 0.83 -0.53 10.04
N SER A 101 2.04 -0.99 9.70
CA SER A 101 2.37 -2.41 9.66
C SER A 101 3.06 -2.87 10.94
N THR A 102 2.54 -3.94 11.54
CA THR A 102 3.16 -4.59 12.71
C THR A 102 4.20 -5.64 12.33
N ARG A 103 4.51 -5.82 11.04
CA ARG A 103 5.40 -6.90 10.53
C ARG A 103 6.90 -6.58 10.58
N GLU A 104 7.29 -5.42 11.15
CA GLU A 104 8.67 -4.91 11.18
C GLU A 104 9.33 -4.99 12.58
N PHE A 105 8.87 -5.90 13.47
CA PHE A 105 9.60 -6.26 14.69
C PHE A 105 10.17 -7.68 14.59
#